data_AF-A0A7V5LE27-F1
#
_entry.id   AF-A0A7V5LE27-F1
#
_cell.length_a   1.000
_cell.length_b   1.000
_cell.length_c   1.000
_cell.angle_alpha   90.00
_cell.angle_beta   90.00
_cell.angle_gamma   90.00
#
_symmetry.space_group_name_H-M   'P 1'
#
loop_
_entity.id
_entity.type
_entity.pdbx_description
1 polymer ?
#
loop_
_entity_poly.entity_id
_entity_poly.type
_entity_poly.pdbx_seq_one_letter_code
_entity_poly.pdbx_strand_id
1 'polypeptide(L)'
;MPDLTGAMEFVQRQLGIFRQQYEAVARGDLVAAKSAGDQLLQSLPGLVQIVNHSRNGGQFSASERESLERIVAEIKTLLQDANKCILAKRQELAELLFEFRRGRQLLTGYRSGRDSGGRLFEVIG
;
A
#
# COMPACT_ATOMS: atom_id res chain seq x y z
N MET A 1 8.86 12.79 30.93
CA MET A 1 9.30 12.08 29.71
C MET A 1 8.59 10.74 29.68
N PRO A 2 8.11 10.23 28.52
CA PRO A 2 7.64 8.85 28.46
C PRO A 2 8.78 7.93 28.93
N ASP A 3 8.43 6.89 29.67
CA ASP A 3 9.43 5.89 30.08
C ASP A 3 10.01 5.21 28.84
N LEU A 4 11.27 4.77 28.93
CA LEU A 4 11.98 4.13 27.81
C LEU A 4 11.27 2.83 27.39
N THR A 5 10.69 2.13 28.35
CA THR A 5 9.87 0.93 28.14
C THR A 5 8.63 1.24 27.29
N GLY A 6 7.86 2.28 27.60
CA GLY A 6 6.70 2.69 26.82
C GLY A 6 7.07 3.23 25.43
N ALA A 7 8.24 3.81 25.26
CA ALA A 7 8.74 4.20 23.93
C ALA A 7 9.00 2.97 23.04
N MET A 8 9.63 1.92 23.59
CA MET A 8 9.88 0.69 22.85
C MET A 8 8.60 -0.09 22.56
N GLU A 9 7.68 -0.19 23.52
CA GLU A 9 6.35 -0.78 23.31
C GLU A 9 5.55 -0.04 22.25
N PHE A 10 5.60 1.30 22.25
CA PHE A 10 4.95 2.12 21.24
C PHE A 10 5.50 1.79 19.85
N VAL A 11 6.82 1.73 19.68
CA VAL A 11 7.43 1.45 18.37
C VAL A 11 7.11 0.04 17.89
N GLN A 12 7.12 -0.95 18.77
CA GLN A 12 6.69 -2.31 18.44
C GLN A 12 5.22 -2.37 18.00
N ARG A 13 4.34 -1.62 18.69
CA ARG A 13 2.94 -1.49 18.29
C ARG A 13 2.81 -0.90 16.88
N GLN A 14 3.60 0.13 16.57
CA GLN A 14 3.59 0.72 15.22
C GLN A 14 4.02 -0.29 14.16
N LEU A 15 5.07 -1.07 14.41
CA LEU A 15 5.48 -2.14 13.51
C LEU A 15 4.33 -3.13 13.27
N GLY A 16 3.60 -3.51 14.31
CA GLY A 16 2.41 -4.36 14.19
C GLY A 16 1.36 -3.77 13.23
N ILE A 17 1.09 -2.47 13.33
CA ILE A 17 0.12 -1.79 12.44
C ILE A 17 0.65 -1.73 11.00
N PHE A 18 1.96 -1.50 10.79
CA PHE A 18 2.58 -1.57 9.45
C PHE A 18 2.44 -2.96 8.83
N ARG A 19 2.65 -4.03 9.60
CA ARG A 19 2.46 -5.42 9.13
C ARG A 19 1.00 -5.68 8.76
N GLN A 20 0.05 -5.27 9.61
CA GLN A 20 -1.38 -5.40 9.32
C GLN A 20 -1.78 -4.65 8.04
N GLN A 21 -1.26 -3.43 7.86
CA GLN A 21 -1.49 -2.66 6.64
C GLN A 21 -0.96 -3.41 5.41
N TYR A 22 0.29 -3.89 5.48
CA TYR A 22 0.91 -4.63 4.39
C TYR A 22 0.12 -5.90 4.04
N GLU A 23 -0.30 -6.69 5.03
CA GLU A 23 -1.11 -7.89 4.80
C GLU A 23 -2.46 -7.56 4.14
N ALA A 24 -3.11 -6.47 4.56
CA ALA A 24 -4.35 -6.02 3.94
C ALA A 24 -4.14 -5.63 2.47
N VAL A 25 -3.05 -4.91 2.17
CA VAL A 25 -2.64 -4.59 0.80
C VAL A 25 -2.40 -5.86 -0.01
N ALA A 26 -1.65 -6.82 0.53
CA ALA A 26 -1.34 -8.08 -0.14
C ALA A 26 -2.60 -8.87 -0.49
N ARG A 27 -3.58 -8.92 0.43
CA ARG A 27 -4.89 -9.57 0.20
C ARG A 27 -5.82 -8.77 -0.70
N GLY A 28 -5.50 -7.51 -1.03
CA GLY A 28 -6.36 -6.63 -1.82
C GLY A 28 -7.51 -6.00 -1.03
N ASP A 29 -7.51 -6.10 0.30
CA ASP A 29 -8.48 -5.43 1.17
C ASP A 29 -8.07 -3.97 1.36
N LEU A 30 -8.47 -3.13 0.40
CA LEU A 30 -8.11 -1.71 0.39
C LEU A 30 -8.76 -0.92 1.53
N VAL A 31 -9.89 -1.39 2.07
CA VAL A 31 -10.57 -0.72 3.20
C VAL A 31 -9.78 -0.94 4.47
N ALA A 32 -9.41 -2.19 4.77
CA ALA A 32 -8.55 -2.50 5.91
C ALA A 32 -7.16 -1.84 5.77
N ALA A 33 -6.58 -1.85 4.57
CA ALA A 33 -5.30 -1.19 4.30
C ALA A 33 -5.35 0.32 4.54
N LYS A 34 -6.45 0.98 4.13
CA LYS A 34 -6.64 2.42 4.38
C LYS A 34 -6.83 2.69 5.87
N SER A 35 -7.66 1.90 6.56
CA SER A 35 -7.89 2.07 8.00
C SER A 35 -6.59 1.93 8.81
N ALA A 36 -5.76 0.93 8.51
CA ALA A 36 -4.46 0.77 9.15
C ALA A 36 -3.51 1.93 8.78
N GLY A 37 -3.54 2.40 7.53
CA GLY A 37 -2.77 3.56 7.08
C GLY A 37 -3.14 4.86 7.80
N ASP A 38 -4.42 5.11 8.03
CA ASP A 38 -4.90 6.29 8.75
C ASP A 38 -4.40 6.27 10.21
N GLN A 39 -4.37 5.10 10.85
CA GLN A 39 -3.78 4.93 12.19
C GLN A 39 -2.26 5.20 12.19
N LEU A 40 -1.54 4.75 11.17
CA LEU A 40 -0.10 4.98 11.02
C LEU A 40 0.22 6.46 10.81
N LEU A 41 -0.56 7.18 9.99
CA LEU A 41 -0.35 8.61 9.76
C LEU A 41 -0.46 9.41 11.06
N GLN A 42 -1.36 9.01 11.96
CA GLN A 42 -1.53 9.66 13.26
C GLN A 42 -0.36 9.38 14.22
N SER A 43 0.28 8.22 14.11
CA SER A 43 1.34 7.78 15.03
C SER A 43 2.77 8.10 14.53
N LEU A 44 2.95 8.35 13.23
CA LEU A 44 4.22 8.67 12.60
C LEU A 44 5.00 9.81 13.30
N PRO A 45 4.36 10.93 13.70
CA PRO A 45 5.08 11.99 14.42
C PRO A 45 5.75 11.50 15.71
N GLY A 46 5.07 10.62 16.47
CA GLY A 46 5.64 10.03 17.69
C GLY A 46 6.80 9.09 17.40
N LEU A 47 6.70 8.28 16.34
CA LEU A 47 7.78 7.39 15.92
C LEU A 47 9.02 8.19 15.48
N VAL A 48 8.83 9.27 14.72
CA VAL A 48 9.91 10.17 14.31
C VAL A 48 10.58 10.83 15.52
N GLN A 49 9.80 11.27 16.50
CA GLN A 49 10.33 11.84 17.73
C GLN A 49 11.22 10.84 18.49
N ILE A 50 10.76 9.59 18.65
CA ILE A 50 11.53 8.53 19.33
C ILE A 50 12.83 8.23 18.60
N VAL A 51 12.78 8.09 17.27
CA VAL A 51 13.97 7.83 16.44
C VAL A 51 14.97 8.99 16.52
N ASN A 52 14.50 10.23 16.47
CA ASN A 52 15.36 11.40 16.62
C ASN A 52 15.96 11.49 18.02
N HIS A 53 15.18 11.17 19.06
CA HIS A 53 15.68 11.17 20.44
C HIS A 53 16.75 10.09 20.65
N SER A 54 16.57 8.91 20.08
CA SER A 54 17.56 7.83 20.08
C SER A 54 18.88 8.25 19.40
N ARG A 55 18.81 8.92 18.24
CA ARG A 55 19.99 9.39 17.49
C ARG A 55 20.73 10.54 18.17
N ASN A 56 20.02 11.43 18.87
CA ASN A 56 20.60 12.64 19.47
C ASN A 56 21.11 12.41 20.91
N GLY A 57 21.50 11.19 21.27
CA GLY A 57 22.07 10.87 22.57
C GLY A 57 21.05 10.71 23.70
N GLY A 58 19.78 10.40 23.37
CA GLY A 58 18.77 10.03 24.35
C GLY A 58 19.20 8.83 25.21
N GLN A 59 18.51 8.65 26.35
CA GLN A 59 18.79 7.62 27.36
C GLN A 59 18.48 6.17 26.91
N PHE A 60 18.69 5.83 25.64
CA PHE A 60 18.60 4.45 25.16
C PHE A 60 19.93 3.72 25.35
N SER A 61 19.86 2.50 25.85
CA SER A 61 20.96 1.54 25.84
C SER A 61 21.35 1.14 24.41
N ALA A 62 22.54 0.55 24.25
CA ALA A 62 23.02 0.11 22.93
C ALA A 62 22.08 -0.93 22.29
N SER A 63 21.53 -1.86 23.08
CA SER A 63 20.60 -2.89 22.60
C SER A 63 19.25 -2.31 22.17
N GLU A 64 18.73 -1.31 22.89
CA GLU A 64 17.48 -0.63 22.51
C GLU A 64 17.66 0.19 21.23
N ARG A 65 18.80 0.85 21.05
CA ARG A 65 19.12 1.56 19.79
C ARG A 65 19.20 0.59 18.62
N GLU A 66 19.88 -0.53 18.79
CA GLU A 66 19.96 -1.56 17.75
C GLU A 66 18.58 -2.14 17.42
N SER A 67 17.75 -2.41 18.43
CA SER A 67 16.37 -2.87 18.24
C SER A 67 15.54 -1.84 17.47
N LEU A 68 15.65 -0.56 17.84
CA LEU A 68 14.95 0.53 17.16
C LEU A 68 15.39 0.66 15.69
N GLU A 69 16.69 0.55 15.41
CA GLU A 69 17.21 0.57 14.05
C GLU A 69 16.69 -0.59 13.21
N ARG A 70 16.64 -1.80 13.77
CA ARG A 70 16.03 -2.97 13.10
C ARG A 70 14.56 -2.75 12.81
N ILE A 71 13.78 -2.24 13.77
CA ILE A 71 12.35 -1.96 13.58
C ILE A 71 12.14 -0.90 12.49
N VAL A 72 12.92 0.18 12.51
CA VAL A 72 12.83 1.23 11.48
C VAL A 72 13.20 0.69 10.10
N ALA A 73 14.21 -0.18 10.00
CA ALA A 73 14.57 -0.84 8.76
C ALA A 73 13.41 -1.73 8.24
N GLU A 74 12.78 -2.50 9.13
CA GLU A 74 11.64 -3.35 8.78
C GLU A 74 10.44 -2.54 8.28
N ILE A 75 10.09 -1.44 8.98
CA ILE A 75 9.02 -0.53 8.56
C ILE A 75 9.28 0.01 7.15
N LYS A 76 10.53 0.38 6.82
CA LYS A 76 10.89 0.83 5.48
C LYS A 76 10.68 -0.25 4.42
N THR A 77 11.08 -1.48 4.71
CA THR A 77 10.87 -2.62 3.80
C THR A 77 9.37 -2.87 3.56
N LEU A 78 8.57 -2.92 4.63
CA LEU A 78 7.12 -3.11 4.54
C LEU A 78 6.45 -2.03 3.67
N LEU A 79 6.88 -0.77 3.82
CA LEU A 79 6.38 0.33 2.99
C LEU A 79 6.78 0.20 1.52
N GLN A 80 8.02 -0.20 1.24
CA GLN A 80 8.47 -0.41 -0.13
C GLN A 80 7.69 -1.55 -0.81
N ASP A 81 7.47 -2.66 -0.10
CA ASP A 81 6.77 -3.81 -0.64
C ASP A 81 5.27 -3.59 -0.76
N ALA A 82 4.65 -2.87 0.19
CA ALA A 82 3.27 -2.39 0.05
C ALA A 82 3.11 -1.52 -1.20
N ASN A 83 4.03 -0.59 -1.45
CA ASN A 83 4.00 0.26 -2.64
C ASN A 83 4.11 -0.55 -3.93
N LYS A 84 5.02 -1.53 -4.00
CA LYS A 84 5.13 -2.43 -5.16
C LYS A 84 3.83 -3.20 -5.39
N CYS A 85 3.20 -3.72 -4.32
CA CYS A 85 1.95 -4.47 -4.42
C CYS A 85 0.80 -3.58 -4.93
N ILE A 86 0.69 -2.35 -4.42
CA ILE A 86 -0.31 -1.39 -4.89
C ILE A 86 -0.08 -1.06 -6.37
N LEU A 87 1.16 -0.83 -6.80
CA LEU A 87 1.49 -0.55 -8.20
C LEU A 87 1.12 -1.73 -9.12
N ALA A 88 1.42 -2.96 -8.72
CA ALA A 88 1.05 -4.16 -9.46
C ALA A 88 -0.48 -4.27 -9.61
N LYS A 89 -1.25 -4.11 -8.52
CA LYS A 89 -2.72 -4.13 -8.58
C LYS A 89 -3.30 -3.01 -9.46
N ARG A 90 -2.68 -1.83 -9.49
CA ARG A 90 -3.10 -0.73 -10.38
C ARG A 90 -2.90 -1.09 -11.85
N GLN A 91 -1.83 -1.80 -12.18
CA GLN A 91 -1.56 -2.29 -13.52
C GLN A 91 -2.61 -3.33 -13.95
N GLU A 92 -2.90 -4.32 -13.10
CA GLU A 92 -3.95 -5.32 -13.34
C GLU A 92 -5.33 -4.67 -13.57
N LEU A 93 -5.67 -3.65 -12.77
CA LEU A 93 -6.93 -2.92 -12.95
C LEU A 93 -6.96 -2.14 -14.27
N ALA A 94 -5.83 -1.57 -14.70
CA ALA A 94 -5.74 -0.85 -15.96
C ALA A 94 -5.95 -1.79 -17.16
N GLU A 95 -5.39 -2.99 -17.11
CA GLU A 95 -5.59 -4.04 -18.12
C GLU A 95 -7.07 -4.48 -18.18
N LEU A 96 -7.69 -4.72 -17.02
CA LEU A 96 -9.10 -5.06 -16.95
C LEU A 96 -9.99 -3.96 -17.53
N LEU A 97 -9.70 -2.68 -17.20
CA LEU A 97 -10.42 -1.54 -17.76
C LEU A 97 -10.25 -1.42 -19.28
N PHE A 98 -9.09 -1.78 -19.81
CA PHE A 98 -8.86 -1.82 -21.26
C PHE A 98 -9.77 -2.87 -21.93
N GLU A 99 -9.84 -4.08 -21.39
CA GLU A 99 -10.72 -5.13 -21.91
C GLU A 99 -12.21 -4.73 -21.85
N PHE A 100 -12.65 -4.12 -20.74
CA PHE A 100 -14.02 -3.58 -20.65
C PHE A 100 -14.31 -2.50 -21.69
N ARG A 101 -13.36 -1.58 -21.94
CA ARG A 101 -13.51 -0.56 -22.98
C ARG A 101 -13.59 -1.18 -24.37
N ARG A 102 -12.74 -2.17 -24.66
CA ARG A 102 -12.74 -2.91 -25.93
C ARG A 102 -14.08 -3.64 -26.13
N GLY A 103 -14.57 -4.35 -25.11
CA GLY A 103 -15.89 -4.99 -25.13
C GLY A 103 -17.02 -4.00 -25.41
N ARG A 104 -17.00 -2.83 -24.75
CA ARG A 104 -17.98 -1.77 -25.00
C ARG A 104 -17.92 -1.25 -26.44
N GLN A 105 -16.73 -1.03 -26.99
CA GLN A 105 -16.56 -0.58 -28.38
C GLN A 105 -17.15 -1.58 -29.38
N LEU A 106 -16.87 -2.88 -29.18
CA LEU A 106 -17.44 -3.95 -30.00
C LEU A 106 -18.98 -3.95 -29.93
N LEU A 107 -19.55 -3.82 -28.74
CA LEU A 107 -21.01 -3.76 -28.55
C LEU A 107 -21.63 -2.50 -29.18
N THR A 108 -20.96 -1.34 -29.13
CA THR A 108 -21.44 -0.12 -29.78
C THR A 108 -21.38 -0.20 -31.31
N GLY A 109 -20.34 -0.85 -31.86
CA GLY A 109 -20.25 -1.14 -33.30
C GLY A 109 -21.33 -2.11 -33.78
N TYR A 110 -21.78 -3.02 -32.91
CA TYR A 110 -22.82 -4.01 -33.23
C TYR A 110 -24.21 -3.39 -33.46
N ARG A 111 -24.47 -2.16 -32.98
CA ARG A 111 -25.75 -1.46 -33.18
C ARG A 111 -25.91 -0.82 -34.57
N SER A 112 -24.88 -0.81 -35.41
CA SER A 112 -24.97 -0.20 -36.75
C SER A 112 -25.17 -1.19 -37.90
N GLY A 113 -25.31 -2.50 -37.62
CA GLY A 113 -25.48 -3.54 -38.65
C GLY A 113 -26.92 -3.94 -38.97
N ARG A 114 -27.92 -3.34 -38.32
CA ARG A 114 -29.34 -3.68 -38.55
C ARG A 114 -30.10 -2.66 -39.44
N ASP A 115 -29.53 -1.47 -39.65
CA ASP A 115 -30.18 -0.41 -40.45
C ASP A 115 -29.55 -0.18 -41.84
N SER A 116 -28.50 -0.91 -42.19
CA SER A 116 -27.90 -0.82 -43.53
C SER A 116 -27.40 -2.19 -43.97
N GLY A 117 -28.14 -2.82 -44.88
CA GLY A 117 -27.68 -4.00 -45.59
C GLY A 117 -26.33 -3.72 -46.26
N GLY A 118 -25.25 -4.31 -45.78
CA GLY A 118 -23.94 -4.06 -46.35
C GLY A 118 -22.78 -4.55 -45.50
N ARG A 119 -22.24 -5.71 -45.91
CA ARG A 119 -20.88 -6.23 -45.69
C ARG A 119 -20.41 -6.37 -44.24
N LEU A 120 -20.36 -7.66 -43.84
CA LEU A 120 -19.50 -8.22 -42.81
C LEU A 120 -18.13 -7.54 -42.83
N PHE A 121 -17.78 -6.82 -41.76
CA PHE A 121 -16.44 -6.31 -41.55
C PHE A 121 -15.53 -7.44 -41.06
N GLU A 122 -14.45 -7.66 -41.80
CA GLU A 122 -13.30 -8.44 -41.39
C GLU A 122 -12.75 -7.88 -40.07
N VAL A 123 -12.63 -8.74 -39.08
CA VAL A 123 -11.82 -8.49 -37.89
C VAL A 123 -10.39 -8.85 -38.27
N ILE A 124 -9.57 -7.86 -38.61
CA ILE A 124 -8.14 -8.07 -38.87
C ILE A 124 -7.35 -7.83 -37.58
N GLY A 125 -6.56 -8.84 -37.21
CA GLY A 125 -5.21 -8.75 -36.62
C GLY A 125 -5.04 -8.05 -35.28
#